data_AF-A0A1Q8LKA4-F1
#
_entry.id   AF-A0A1Q8LKA4-F1
#
_cell.length_a   1.000
_cell.length_b   1.000
_cell.length_c   1.000
_cell.angle_alpha   90.00
_cell.angle_beta   90.00
_cell.angle_gamma   90.00
#
_symmetry.space_group_name_H-M   'P 1'
#
loop_
_entity.id
_entity.type
_entity.pdbx_description
1 polymer ?
#
loop_
_entity_poly.entity_id
_entity_poly.type
_entity_poly.pdbx_seq_one_letter_code
_entity_poly.pdbx_strand_id
1 'polypeptide(L)'
;MEILGVDPRDQRWECDSPTYRVYFHEGTTSDEYEVRGADDVHAVIRWADGDGAQRPYVLYVRVDQDGLGLVRLAGRDPNESPHSSTITLSDDSGSE
;
A
#
# COMPACT_ATOMS: atom_id res chain seq x y z
N MET A 1 11.54 1.31 -12.43
CA MET A 1 10.34 0.59 -12.89
C MET A 1 10.79 -0.37 -13.97
N GLU A 2 10.42 -1.64 -13.86
CA GLU A 2 10.70 -2.70 -14.82
C GLU A 2 9.37 -3.37 -15.19
N ILE A 3 9.22 -3.85 -16.43
CA ILE A 3 7.98 -4.43 -16.96
C ILE A 3 8.31 -5.80 -17.55
N LEU A 4 7.68 -6.85 -17.01
CA LEU A 4 7.86 -8.24 -17.43
C LEU A 4 6.51 -8.85 -17.83
N GLY A 5 6.54 -9.84 -18.73
CA GLY A 5 5.38 -10.67 -19.01
C GLY A 5 5.14 -11.66 -17.86
N VAL A 6 3.87 -11.94 -17.55
CA VAL A 6 3.45 -12.83 -16.48
C VAL A 6 2.60 -13.99 -17.05
N ASP A 7 2.70 -15.19 -16.46
CA ASP A 7 1.76 -16.29 -16.73
C ASP A 7 0.61 -16.18 -15.74
N PRO A 8 -0.66 -15.96 -16.17
CA PRO A 8 -1.79 -15.82 -15.25
C PRO A 8 -2.05 -17.06 -14.37
N ARG A 9 -1.31 -18.16 -14.57
CA ARG A 9 -1.39 -19.38 -13.75
C ARG A 9 -0.43 -19.39 -12.56
N ASP A 10 0.44 -18.39 -12.41
CA ASP A 10 1.42 -18.32 -11.32
C ASP A 10 0.83 -17.82 -9.99
N GLN A 11 -0.36 -17.21 -10.04
CA GLN A 11 -1.09 -16.71 -8.88
C GLN A 11 -1.73 -17.83 -8.04
N ARG A 12 -1.57 -17.74 -6.72
CA ARG A 12 -2.08 -18.74 -5.76
C ARG A 12 -3.44 -18.38 -5.15
N TRP A 13 -3.87 -17.13 -5.28
CA TRP A 13 -5.10 -16.61 -4.71
C TRP A 13 -5.54 -15.34 -5.45
N GLU A 14 -6.81 -15.01 -5.31
CA GLU A 14 -7.44 -13.79 -5.85
C GLU A 14 -8.48 -13.28 -4.84
N CYS A 15 -8.76 -11.98 -4.85
CA CYS A 15 -9.78 -11.37 -4.00
C CYS A 15 -10.63 -10.40 -4.83
N ASP A 16 -11.88 -10.80 -5.10
CA ASP A 16 -12.82 -10.04 -5.92
C ASP A 16 -13.52 -8.91 -5.15
N SER A 17 -13.40 -8.88 -3.83
CA SER A 17 -14.06 -7.89 -2.97
C SER A 17 -13.09 -7.40 -1.90
N PRO A 18 -12.01 -6.72 -2.29
CA PRO A 18 -11.02 -6.21 -1.38
C PRO A 18 -11.61 -5.17 -0.42
N THR A 19 -11.09 -5.14 0.81
CA THR A 19 -11.31 -4.03 1.73
C THR A 19 -10.15 -3.05 1.60
N TYR A 20 -10.47 -1.77 1.47
CA TYR A 20 -9.48 -0.72 1.35
C TYR A 20 -9.37 0.11 2.63
N ARG A 21 -8.25 0.77 2.82
CA ARG A 21 -8.06 1.79 3.84
C ARG A 21 -7.54 3.08 3.23
N VAL A 22 -8.16 4.20 3.61
CA VAL A 22 -7.76 5.53 3.16
C VAL A 22 -7.45 6.38 4.37
N TYR A 23 -6.22 6.88 4.42
CA TYR A 23 -5.75 7.77 5.48
C TYR A 23 -5.57 9.15 4.88
N PHE A 24 -6.39 10.11 5.28
CA PHE A 24 -6.21 11.51 4.90
C PHE A 24 -5.31 12.20 5.91
N HIS A 25 -4.31 12.93 5.43
CA HIS A 25 -3.34 13.60 6.29
C HIS A 25 -3.63 15.09 6.37
N GLU A 26 -3.56 15.63 7.58
CA GLU A 26 -3.65 17.05 7.88
C GLU A 26 -2.62 17.40 8.97
N GLY A 27 -1.47 17.93 8.55
CA GLY A 27 -0.35 18.18 9.47
C GLY A 27 0.12 16.89 10.16
N THR A 28 -0.01 16.83 11.49
CA THR A 28 0.36 15.67 12.31
C THR A 28 -0.81 14.73 12.63
N THR A 29 -2.01 15.02 12.10
CA THR A 29 -3.22 14.21 12.34
C THR A 29 -3.66 13.51 11.07
N SER A 30 -4.34 12.36 11.24
CA SER A 30 -4.93 11.63 10.13
C SER A 30 -6.35 11.17 10.44
N ASP A 31 -7.22 11.27 9.42
CA ASP A 31 -8.53 10.63 9.43
C ASP A 31 -8.43 9.30 8.70
N GLU A 32 -8.92 8.23 9.34
CA GLU A 32 -8.76 6.86 8.86
C GLU A 32 -10.11 6.25 8.50
N TYR A 33 -10.24 5.79 7.26
CA TYR A 33 -11.47 5.19 6.75
C TYR A 33 -11.21 3.77 6.25
N GLU A 34 -12.11 2.85 6.58
CA GLU A 34 -12.16 1.52 5.98
C GLU A 34 -13.30 1.47 4.96
N VAL A 35 -12.97 1.18 3.71
CA VAL A 35 -13.89 1.16 2.58
C VAL A 35 -14.12 -0.29 2.17
N ARG A 36 -15.39 -0.73 2.18
CA ARG A 36 -15.81 -2.09 1.85
C ARG A 36 -16.83 -2.04 0.72
N GLY A 37 -16.84 -3.07 -0.14
CA GLY A 37 -17.82 -3.19 -1.21
C GLY A 37 -17.65 -2.15 -2.32
N ALA A 38 -16.45 -1.58 -2.49
CA ALA A 38 -16.13 -0.78 -3.66
C ALA A 38 -15.95 -1.71 -4.87
N ASP A 39 -16.42 -1.26 -6.04
CA ASP A 39 -16.32 -2.04 -7.28
C ASP A 39 -14.86 -2.29 -7.67
N ASP A 40 -14.01 -1.28 -7.51
CA ASP A 40 -12.57 -1.34 -7.78
C ASP A 40 -11.81 -0.22 -7.04
N VAL A 41 -10.49 -0.21 -7.22
CA VAL A 41 -9.60 0.82 -6.66
C VAL A 41 -9.92 2.23 -7.20
N HIS A 42 -10.41 2.35 -8.44
CA HIS A 42 -10.72 3.64 -9.05
C HIS A 42 -12.00 4.26 -8.45
N ALA A 43 -12.96 3.46 -8.01
CA ALA A 43 -14.10 3.94 -7.25
C ALA A 43 -13.67 4.58 -5.92
N VAL A 44 -12.72 3.95 -5.21
CA VAL A 44 -12.17 4.50 -3.96
C VAL A 44 -11.37 5.78 -4.20
N ILE A 45 -10.53 5.81 -5.24
CA ILE A 45 -9.79 7.02 -5.63
C ILE A 45 -10.74 8.16 -5.96
N ARG A 46 -11.79 7.91 -6.77
CA ARG A 46 -12.79 8.94 -7.10
C ARG A 46 -13.52 9.47 -5.86
N TRP A 47 -13.84 8.60 -4.91
CA TRP A 47 -14.40 9.02 -3.64
C TRP A 47 -13.41 9.90 -2.85
N ALA A 48 -12.15 9.47 -2.72
CA ALA A 48 -11.13 10.19 -1.97
C ALA A 48 -10.80 11.56 -2.60
N ASP A 49 -10.76 11.64 -3.93
CA ASP A 49 -10.58 12.88 -4.68
C ASP A 49 -11.84 13.77 -4.62
N GLY A 50 -13.03 13.16 -4.54
CA GLY A 50 -14.33 13.82 -4.65
C GLY A 50 -14.89 14.40 -3.34
N ASP A 51 -14.49 13.89 -2.17
CA ASP A 51 -14.98 14.35 -0.85
C ASP A 51 -14.50 15.77 -0.47
N GLY A 52 -13.91 16.51 -1.41
CA GLY A 52 -13.79 17.97 -1.34
C GLY A 52 -12.75 18.51 -0.37
N ALA A 53 -11.99 17.65 0.32
CA ALA A 53 -11.00 18.11 1.29
C ALA A 53 -9.66 18.52 0.67
N GLN A 54 -9.37 18.17 -0.60
CA GLN A 54 -8.04 18.35 -1.23
C GLN A 54 -6.86 17.88 -0.34
N ARG A 55 -7.14 16.99 0.61
CA ARG A 55 -6.15 16.52 1.58
C ARG A 55 -5.30 15.45 0.93
N PRO A 56 -3.98 15.47 1.13
CA PRO A 56 -3.15 14.35 0.73
C PRO A 56 -3.64 13.10 1.45
N TYR A 57 -3.73 11.99 0.73
CA TYR A 57 -4.12 10.70 1.31
C TYR A 57 -3.18 9.59 0.88
N VAL A 58 -3.18 8.52 1.67
CA VAL A 58 -2.59 7.23 1.30
C VAL A 58 -3.69 6.19 1.25
N LEU A 59 -3.70 5.44 0.14
CA LEU A 59 -4.66 4.36 -0.10
C LEU A 59 -3.94 3.02 -0.01
N TYR A 60 -4.51 2.13 0.80
CA TYR A 60 -4.07 0.75 0.96
C TYR A 60 -5.19 -0.22 0.57
N VAL A 61 -4.82 -1.40 0.09
CA VAL A 61 -5.67 -2.60 0.18
C VAL A 61 -5.26 -3.41 1.40
N ARG A 62 -6.24 -3.89 2.16
CA ARG A 62 -6.05 -4.84 3.25
C ARG A 62 -5.86 -6.24 2.67
N VAL A 63 -4.81 -6.90 3.11
CA VAL A 63 -4.50 -8.29 2.74
C VAL A 63 -4.44 -9.10 4.02
N ASP A 64 -5.29 -10.11 4.13
CA ASP A 64 -5.31 -11.04 5.26
C ASP A 64 -4.58 -12.34 4.86
N GLN A 65 -3.25 -12.26 4.71
CA GLN A 65 -2.37 -13.41 4.43
C GLN A 65 -1.25 -13.39 5.48
N ASP A 66 -1.22 -14.40 6.36
CA ASP A 66 -0.33 -14.47 7.52
C ASP A 66 -0.47 -13.29 8.51
N GLY A 67 -1.71 -12.87 8.73
CA GLY A 67 -2.08 -11.74 9.57
C GLY A 67 -2.65 -10.58 8.76
N LEU A 68 -2.98 -9.49 9.46
CA LEU A 68 -3.50 -8.28 8.81
C LEU A 68 -2.34 -7.46 8.24
N GLY A 69 -2.24 -7.41 6.92
CA GLY A 69 -1.28 -6.61 6.17
C GLY A 69 -1.95 -5.52 5.33
N LEU A 70 -1.16 -4.53 4.91
CA LEU A 70 -1.59 -3.45 4.02
C LEU A 70 -0.63 -3.34 2.84
N VAL A 71 -1.17 -3.26 1.63
CA VAL A 71 -0.41 -2.97 0.41
C VAL A 71 -0.79 -1.58 -0.08
N ARG A 72 0.20 -0.69 -0.19
CA ARG A 72 -0.03 0.69 -0.66
C ARG A 72 -0.31 0.71 -2.16
N LEU A 73 -1.43 1.32 -2.54
CA LEU A 73 -1.86 1.47 -3.92
C LEU A 73 -1.61 2.88 -4.47
N ALA A 74 -1.80 3.91 -3.64
CA ALA A 74 -1.63 5.30 -4.05
C ALA A 74 -1.22 6.20 -2.88
N GLY A 75 -0.65 7.36 -3.22
CA GLY A 75 -0.17 8.34 -2.24
C GLY A 75 1.20 8.01 -1.65
N ARG A 76 1.71 8.93 -0.82
CA ARG A 76 2.86 8.71 0.07
C ARG A 76 2.50 9.26 1.42
N ASP A 77 2.86 8.53 2.46
CA ASP A 77 2.76 9.05 3.81
C ASP A 77 3.75 10.22 3.93
N PRO A 78 3.32 11.43 4.31
CA PRO A 78 4.22 12.56 4.51
C PRO A 78 5.27 12.32 5.60
N ASN A 79 5.05 11.33 6.50
CA ASN A 79 5.99 10.94 7.55
C ASN A 79 6.94 9.82 7.14
N GLU A 80 6.81 9.25 5.93
CA GLU A 80 7.76 8.24 5.45
C GLU A 80 9.12 8.90 5.23
N SER A 81 10.07 8.60 6.13
CA SER A 81 11.48 8.77 5.82
C SER A 81 11.83 7.81 4.67
N PRO A 82 12.63 8.24 3.67
CA PRO A 82 13.11 7.33 2.66
C PRO A 82 13.86 6.22 3.39
N HIS A 83 13.34 5.00 3.32
CA HIS A 83 13.98 3.87 3.98
C HIS A 83 15.37 3.68 3.34
N SER A 84 16.42 4.08 4.04
CA SER A 84 17.78 3.63 3.75
C SER A 84 17.84 2.16 4.11
N SER A 85 17.57 1.31 3.13
CA SER A 85 17.91 -0.10 3.20
C SER A 85 19.43 -0.23 3.11
N THR A 86 20.14 0.05 4.20
CA THR A 86 21.54 -0.34 4.34
C THR A 86 21.58 -1.85 4.52
N ILE A 87 21.79 -2.57 3.43
CA ILE A 87 22.30 -3.95 3.50
C ILE A 87 23.71 -3.83 4.08
N THR A 88 23.87 -4.18 5.35
CA THR A 88 25.18 -4.56 5.89
C THR A 88 25.48 -5.95 5.34
N LEU A 89 26.32 -6.02 4.30
CA LEU A 89 27.03 -7.27 4.01
C LEU A 89 27.95 -7.52 5.20
N SER A 90 27.65 -8.56 5.98
CA SER A 90 28.61 -9.13 6.91
C SER A 90 29.71 -9.78 6.09
N ASP A 91 30.91 -9.19 6.10
CA ASP A 91 32.13 -9.84 5.63
C ASP A 91 32.38 -11.09 6.49
N ASP A 92 32.15 -12.26 5.90
CA ASP A 92 32.59 -13.55 6.43
C ASP A 92 34.10 -13.67 6.18
N SER A 93 34.89 -13.17 7.13
CA SER A 93 36.33 -13.41 7.16
C SER A 93 36.58 -14.84 7.66
N GLY A 94 36.62 -15.78 6.71
CA GLY A 94 37.22 -17.09 6.94
C GLY A 94 38.67 -16.91 7.42
N SER A 95 38.97 -17.45 8.60
CA SER A 95 40.33 -17.58 9.11
C SER A 95 40.73 -19.05 9.09
N GLU A 96 41.99 -19.26 8.72
CA GLU A 96 42.71 -20.49 8.39
C GLU A 96 42.64 -21.65 9.39
#